data_AF-A0A524CW43-F1
#
_entry.id   AF-A0A524CW43-F1
#
_cell.length_a   1.000
_cell.length_b   1.000
_cell.length_c   1.000
_cell.angle_alpha   90.00
_cell.angle_beta   90.00
_cell.angle_gamma   90.00
#
_symmetry.space_group_name_H-M   'P 1'
#
loop_
_entity.id
_entity.type
_entity.pdbx_description
1 polymer ?
#
loop_
_entity_poly.entity_id
_entity_poly.type
_entity_poly.pdbx_seq_one_letter_code
_entity_poly.pdbx_strand_id
1 'polypeptide(L)'
;MSASKPEETPSHTSKSETREKETPPKVYDVVDILRSTGHVTRQYPNGIVLAVRTEGIPDSFGVHVDIVYVVDLRAARFGKGGLAMRSAVLETICCSLERALEDVGMGAQLGEKRAILPWKKVDVRALRAEDKQSWSVAYPTKTVYVIVDAVRPTRDLSWLTDEGRVLTIDELAVARRSDIRSYLPEIRAAVDESKWTSLEKGLERAWMSFLTFLMVVASVSVLFLTAQAGGASMTPISVALVSSLVCALLMYSANEHIVDYREASKTEQRDFSEIGDETRMEASSAANEEKLSLLSDLNFVVSPLMASAAEQLETRDIDGAVGIACSVIDECVRNSPDLDSLDETSLLGSDPGLNRFLGLFSELAVETERESLALAYVGLSQHAAEPIPSEEAAKHISSLSNALYDAGILRPAVKDRVDDLLNQWAMAEAVEYLDKELERSEELVTTAEEAESDGNTGAADSEEMHESETTDFCVLMKEKQDEASSEMPMVFAYDYPDRGGPFASKEEPVASEGAAASESRGNKGE
;
A
#
# COMPACT_ATOMS: atom_id res chain seq x y z
N MET A 1 -36.41 -63.85 -5.91
CA MET A 1 -35.88 -65.13 -5.37
C MET A 1 -34.43 -64.91 -4.95
N SER A 2 -34.22 -64.99 -3.63
CA SER A 2 -33.01 -65.39 -2.90
C SER A 2 -31.63 -64.75 -3.19
N ALA A 3 -31.32 -63.79 -2.34
CA ALA A 3 -30.07 -63.54 -1.59
C ALA A 3 -28.84 -64.46 -1.80
N SER A 4 -27.64 -63.87 -1.86
CA SER A 4 -26.66 -63.89 -0.75
C SER A 4 -25.30 -63.24 -1.12
N LYS A 5 -24.86 -62.27 -0.31
CA LYS A 5 -23.45 -61.94 0.00
C LYS A 5 -22.97 -62.93 1.09
N PRO A 6 -21.66 -63.25 1.21
CA PRO A 6 -20.68 -62.45 1.98
C PRO A 6 -19.28 -62.36 1.28
N GLU A 7 -18.47 -61.31 1.41
CA GLU A 7 -17.68 -60.77 2.55
C GLU A 7 -16.29 -61.44 2.75
N GLU A 8 -15.28 -60.58 2.93
CA GLU A 8 -13.92 -60.75 3.49
C GLU A 8 -12.68 -61.06 2.60
N THR A 9 -11.89 -59.98 2.43
CA THR A 9 -10.43 -59.80 2.21
C THR A 9 -9.51 -60.61 3.17
N PRO A 10 -8.14 -60.69 3.04
CA PRO A 10 -7.20 -59.72 2.44
C PRO A 10 -5.96 -60.29 1.68
N SER A 11 -5.18 -59.42 1.03
CA SER A 11 -3.74 -59.20 1.36
C SER A 11 -2.84 -58.81 0.17
N HIS A 12 -2.08 -57.74 0.42
CA HIS A 12 -0.80 -57.32 -0.17
C HIS A 12 -0.70 -56.93 -1.65
N THR A 13 -1.09 -55.69 -1.87
CA THR A 13 -0.33 -54.65 -2.59
C THR A 13 1.20 -54.83 -2.52
N SER A 14 1.85 -54.99 -3.67
CA SER A 14 3.23 -54.55 -3.88
C SER A 14 3.21 -53.34 -4.81
N LYS A 15 3.78 -52.25 -4.29
CA LYS A 15 3.86 -50.92 -4.87
C LYS A 15 4.70 -50.94 -6.15
N SER A 16 4.13 -50.45 -7.25
CA SER A 16 4.87 -49.91 -8.38
C SER A 16 4.71 -48.39 -8.31
N GLU A 17 5.69 -47.74 -7.72
CA GLU A 17 5.83 -46.28 -7.69
C GLU A 17 6.01 -45.77 -9.12
N THR A 18 4.94 -45.23 -9.69
CA THR A 18 5.02 -44.36 -10.85
C THR A 18 5.63 -43.05 -10.36
N ARG A 19 6.94 -42.93 -10.56
CA ARG A 19 7.72 -41.72 -10.31
C ARG A 19 7.14 -40.60 -11.19
N GLU A 20 6.23 -39.81 -10.62
CA GLU A 20 5.79 -38.54 -11.19
C GLU A 20 7.04 -37.73 -11.49
N LYS A 21 7.22 -37.39 -12.77
CA LYS A 21 8.17 -36.36 -13.17
C LYS A 21 7.68 -35.07 -12.55
N GLU A 22 8.27 -34.70 -11.41
CA GLU A 22 8.24 -33.33 -10.90
C GLU A 22 8.73 -32.43 -12.03
N THR A 23 7.79 -31.74 -12.67
CA THR A 23 8.11 -30.59 -13.51
C THR A 23 8.81 -29.57 -12.63
N PRO A 24 9.93 -28.96 -13.08
CA PRO A 24 10.58 -27.91 -12.31
C PRO A 24 9.53 -26.81 -12.02
N PRO A 25 9.52 -26.23 -10.80
CA PRO A 25 8.55 -25.21 -10.45
C PRO A 25 8.69 -24.06 -11.44
N LYS A 26 7.63 -23.81 -12.22
CA LYS A 26 7.55 -22.59 -13.02
C LYS A 26 7.50 -21.44 -12.03
N VAL A 27 8.51 -20.59 -12.05
CA VAL A 27 8.46 -19.28 -11.39
C VAL A 27 7.35 -18.50 -12.08
N TYR A 28 6.14 -18.53 -11.52
CA TYR A 28 5.05 -17.73 -12.02
C TYR A 28 5.26 -16.30 -11.55
N ASP A 29 5.12 -15.34 -12.47
CA ASP A 29 5.02 -13.93 -12.12
C ASP A 29 3.60 -13.64 -11.58
N VAL A 30 3.49 -12.70 -10.65
CA VAL A 30 2.21 -12.24 -10.07
C VAL A 30 1.23 -11.87 -11.18
N VAL A 31 1.73 -11.20 -12.22
CA VAL A 31 0.96 -10.78 -13.38
C VAL A 31 0.37 -11.99 -14.14
N ASP A 32 1.15 -13.05 -14.34
CA ASP A 32 0.71 -14.24 -15.05
C ASP A 32 -0.37 -15.02 -14.28
N ILE A 33 -0.23 -15.09 -12.94
CA ILE A 33 -1.24 -15.70 -12.07
C ILE A 33 -2.56 -14.94 -12.18
N LEU A 34 -2.52 -13.60 -12.07
CA LEU A 34 -3.72 -12.76 -12.14
C LEU A 34 -4.38 -12.81 -13.53
N ARG A 35 -3.59 -12.84 -14.60
CA ARG A 35 -4.12 -13.04 -15.96
C ARG A 35 -4.74 -14.42 -16.16
N SER A 36 -4.17 -15.46 -15.56
CA SER A 36 -4.73 -16.83 -15.63
C SER A 36 -6.10 -16.95 -14.95
N THR A 37 -6.44 -16.01 -14.05
CA THR A 37 -7.75 -15.91 -13.39
C THR A 37 -8.69 -14.92 -14.08
N GLY A 38 -8.32 -14.41 -15.25
CA GLY A 38 -9.17 -13.54 -16.08
C GLY A 38 -9.08 -12.06 -15.75
N HIS A 39 -8.08 -11.62 -14.98
CA HIS A 39 -7.89 -10.19 -14.68
C HIS A 39 -7.09 -9.50 -15.78
N VAL A 40 -7.41 -8.23 -16.02
CA VAL A 40 -6.58 -7.29 -16.76
C VAL A 40 -5.68 -6.57 -15.77
N THR A 41 -4.38 -6.58 -16.04
CA THR A 41 -3.34 -6.24 -15.06
C THR A 41 -2.54 -5.00 -15.47
N ARG A 42 -2.22 -4.14 -14.51
CA ARG A 42 -1.26 -3.03 -14.62
C ARG A 42 -0.23 -3.15 -13.50
N GLN A 43 1.06 -3.10 -13.83
CA GLN A 43 2.14 -3.06 -12.85
C GLN A 43 2.64 -1.62 -12.67
N TYR A 44 2.78 -1.20 -11.43
CA TYR A 44 3.35 0.10 -11.06
C TYR A 44 4.85 -0.02 -10.75
N PRO A 45 5.63 1.07 -10.90
CA PRO A 45 7.07 1.08 -10.61
C PRO A 45 7.43 0.77 -9.16
N ASN A 46 6.49 0.95 -8.23
CA ASN A 46 6.68 0.76 -6.80
C ASN A 46 6.49 -0.70 -6.34
N GLY A 47 6.29 -1.65 -7.27
CA GLY A 47 6.12 -3.07 -6.97
C GLY A 47 4.66 -3.50 -6.71
N ILE A 48 3.70 -2.59 -6.90
CA ILE A 48 2.27 -2.90 -6.78
C ILE A 48 1.73 -3.36 -8.14
N VAL A 49 0.95 -4.44 -8.15
CA VAL A 49 0.20 -4.90 -9.33
C VAL A 49 -1.29 -4.67 -9.09
N LEU A 50 -1.90 -3.85 -9.93
CA LEU A 50 -3.36 -3.71 -10.02
C LEU A 50 -3.90 -4.75 -11.00
N ALA A 51 -4.96 -5.44 -10.63
CA ALA A 51 -5.66 -6.40 -11.45
C ALA A 51 -7.16 -6.15 -11.32
N VAL A 52 -7.85 -5.99 -12.45
CA VAL A 52 -9.30 -5.79 -12.46
C VAL A 52 -9.96 -6.89 -13.27
N ARG A 53 -11.03 -7.45 -12.72
CA ARG A 53 -11.91 -8.41 -13.39
C ARG A 53 -13.35 -7.96 -13.26
N THR A 54 -14.11 -8.09 -14.35
CA THR A 54 -15.55 -7.82 -14.35
C THR A 54 -16.31 -9.12 -14.51
N GLU A 55 -17.28 -9.37 -13.64
CA GLU A 55 -18.12 -10.57 -13.66
C GLU A 55 -19.59 -10.19 -13.49
N GLY A 56 -20.46 -10.74 -14.33
CA GLY A 56 -21.90 -10.52 -14.19
C GLY A 56 -22.41 -11.19 -12.91
N ILE A 57 -23.16 -10.46 -12.10
CA ILE A 57 -23.77 -11.02 -10.88
C ILE A 57 -25.04 -11.76 -11.32
N PRO A 58 -25.12 -13.10 -11.13
CA PRO A 58 -26.26 -13.89 -11.56
C PRO A 58 -27.57 -13.35 -11.00
N ASP A 59 -28.62 -13.42 -11.82
CA ASP A 59 -29.99 -13.00 -11.47
C ASP A 59 -30.15 -11.50 -11.11
N SER A 60 -29.16 -10.65 -11.44
CA SER A 60 -29.21 -9.21 -11.18
C SER A 60 -28.91 -8.37 -12.42
N PHE A 61 -29.19 -7.06 -12.35
CA PHE A 61 -28.77 -6.06 -13.36
C PHE A 61 -27.33 -5.54 -13.14
N GLY A 62 -26.55 -6.28 -12.34
CA GLY A 62 -25.25 -5.88 -11.82
C GLY A 62 -24.06 -6.58 -12.45
N VAL A 63 -22.94 -5.88 -12.45
CA VAL A 63 -21.61 -6.41 -12.70
C VAL A 63 -20.76 -6.15 -11.47
N HIS A 64 -20.18 -7.22 -10.94
CA HIS A 64 -19.15 -7.17 -9.94
C HIS A 64 -17.84 -6.74 -10.58
N VAL A 65 -17.19 -5.74 -9.99
CA VAL A 65 -15.88 -5.26 -10.40
C VAL A 65 -14.89 -5.66 -9.31
N ASP A 66 -14.21 -6.77 -9.52
CA ASP A 66 -13.19 -7.31 -8.63
C ASP A 66 -11.87 -6.56 -8.86
N ILE A 67 -11.54 -5.65 -7.95
CA ILE A 67 -10.30 -4.86 -7.97
C ILE A 67 -9.32 -5.49 -6.99
N VAL A 68 -8.26 -6.06 -7.52
CA VAL A 68 -7.21 -6.72 -6.74
C VAL A 68 -5.94 -5.91 -6.81
N TYR A 69 -5.40 -5.58 -5.65
CA TYR A 69 -4.05 -5.05 -5.52
C TYR A 69 -3.15 -6.14 -4.95
N VAL A 70 -2.02 -6.38 -5.61
CA VAL A 70 -0.98 -7.25 -5.08
C VAL A 70 0.24 -6.40 -4.78
N VAL A 71 0.58 -6.30 -3.50
CA VAL A 71 1.79 -5.62 -3.03
C VAL A 71 2.90 -6.67 -2.93
N ASP A 72 3.82 -6.67 -3.88
CA ASP A 72 4.96 -7.59 -3.84
C ASP A 72 6.08 -6.98 -3.00
N LEU A 73 6.20 -7.40 -1.73
CA LEU A 73 7.23 -6.86 -0.82
C LEU A 73 8.66 -7.25 -1.24
N ARG A 74 8.83 -8.23 -2.14
CA ARG A 74 10.14 -8.65 -2.66
C ARG A 74 10.66 -7.68 -3.72
N ALA A 75 9.74 -7.09 -4.49
CA ALA A 75 10.04 -6.13 -5.55
C ALA A 75 9.75 -4.67 -5.15
N ALA A 76 9.06 -4.49 -4.02
CA ALA A 76 8.68 -3.20 -3.48
C ALA A 76 9.88 -2.31 -3.19
N ARG A 77 9.77 -1.04 -3.60
CA ARG A 77 10.76 0.01 -3.32
C ARG A 77 10.17 1.07 -2.41
N PHE A 78 9.87 0.70 -1.18
CA PHE A 78 9.42 1.62 -0.13
C PHE A 78 10.50 1.75 0.95
N GLY A 79 10.50 2.86 1.68
CA GLY A 79 11.32 3.02 2.88
C GLY A 79 11.06 1.94 3.92
N LYS A 80 12.01 1.72 4.85
CA LYS A 80 11.83 0.75 5.93
C LYS A 80 10.76 1.15 6.96
N GLY A 81 10.36 2.41 7.06
CA GLY A 81 9.33 2.85 7.99
C GLY A 81 7.95 2.26 7.66
N GLY A 82 7.19 1.88 8.69
CA GLY A 82 5.81 1.43 8.53
C GLY A 82 4.92 2.50 7.88
N LEU A 83 5.18 3.77 8.19
CA LEU A 83 4.48 4.91 7.59
C LEU A 83 4.89 5.15 6.13
N ALA A 84 6.16 4.92 5.77
CA ALA A 84 6.66 5.03 4.40
C ALA A 84 5.98 4.00 3.47
N MET A 85 5.80 2.77 3.96
CA MET A 85 5.04 1.76 3.25
C MET A 85 3.55 2.15 3.14
N ARG A 86 2.95 2.64 4.23
CA ARG A 86 1.56 3.12 4.22
C ARG A 86 1.33 4.23 3.21
N SER A 87 2.19 5.25 3.16
CA SER A 87 2.04 6.36 2.21
C SER A 87 2.13 5.88 0.77
N ALA A 88 3.14 5.08 0.43
CA ALA A 88 3.34 4.57 -0.92
C ALA A 88 2.21 3.63 -1.38
N VAL A 89 1.68 2.82 -0.47
CA VAL A 89 0.64 1.82 -0.76
C VAL A 89 -0.75 2.45 -0.77
N LEU A 90 -1.11 3.24 0.24
CA LEU A 90 -2.45 3.84 0.34
C LEU A 90 -2.71 4.83 -0.80
N GLU A 91 -1.71 5.58 -1.26
CA GLU A 91 -1.87 6.48 -2.42
C GLU A 91 -2.34 5.71 -3.67
N THR A 92 -1.84 4.48 -3.85
CA THR A 92 -2.18 3.65 -5.01
C THR A 92 -3.51 2.93 -4.81
N ILE A 93 -3.74 2.37 -3.62
CA ILE A 93 -4.85 1.45 -3.37
C ILE A 93 -6.16 2.19 -3.03
N CYS A 94 -6.08 3.37 -2.39
CA CYS A 94 -7.25 4.21 -2.10
C CYS A 94 -7.77 4.98 -3.33
N CYS A 95 -7.30 4.65 -4.55
CA CYS A 95 -7.80 5.31 -5.74
C CYS A 95 -9.28 4.97 -6.02
N SER A 96 -9.95 5.88 -6.74
CA SER A 96 -11.35 5.71 -7.09
C SER A 96 -11.53 4.61 -8.16
N LEU A 97 -12.74 4.07 -8.27
CA LEU A 97 -13.08 3.07 -9.30
C LEU A 97 -12.73 3.58 -10.71
N GLU A 98 -12.99 4.87 -10.99
CA GLU A 98 -12.67 5.51 -12.25
C GLU A 98 -11.18 5.37 -12.57
N ARG A 99 -10.31 5.73 -11.63
CA ARG A 99 -8.86 5.69 -11.80
C ARG A 99 -8.32 4.27 -11.93
N ALA A 100 -8.82 3.34 -11.12
CA ALA A 100 -8.45 1.93 -11.22
C ALA A 100 -8.81 1.35 -12.60
N LEU A 101 -10.00 1.67 -13.14
CA LEU A 101 -10.41 1.23 -14.47
C LEU A 101 -9.61 1.92 -15.58
N GLU A 102 -9.30 3.20 -15.45
CA GLU A 102 -8.44 3.94 -16.40
C GLU A 102 -7.05 3.31 -16.50
N ASP A 103 -6.44 2.97 -15.37
CA ASP A 103 -5.08 2.41 -15.31
C ASP A 103 -4.95 1.03 -15.99
N VAL A 104 -6.05 0.26 -16.07
CA VAL A 104 -6.12 -1.02 -16.80
C VAL A 104 -6.70 -0.89 -18.21
N GLY A 105 -7.04 0.33 -18.66
CA GLY A 105 -7.58 0.60 -19.99
C GLY A 105 -9.09 0.33 -20.15
N MET A 106 -9.82 0.14 -19.05
CA MET A 106 -11.27 -0.03 -19.01
C MET A 106 -12.04 1.26 -18.68
N GLY A 107 -11.36 2.37 -18.40
CA GLY A 107 -11.99 3.63 -17.97
C GLY A 107 -13.10 4.14 -18.91
N ALA A 108 -12.93 3.95 -20.22
CA ALA A 108 -13.94 4.34 -21.22
C ALA A 108 -15.27 3.56 -21.14
N GLN A 109 -15.29 2.43 -20.42
CA GLN A 109 -16.49 1.63 -20.20
C GLN A 109 -17.32 2.15 -19.02
N LEU A 110 -16.71 2.87 -18.09
CA LEU A 110 -17.42 3.45 -16.96
C LEU A 110 -18.20 4.69 -17.41
N GLY A 111 -19.45 4.79 -16.99
CA GLY A 111 -20.23 5.99 -17.20
C GLY A 111 -21.40 6.13 -16.24
N GLU A 112 -22.02 7.31 -16.28
CA GLU A 112 -23.20 7.60 -15.49
C GLU A 112 -24.46 7.41 -16.34
N LYS A 113 -25.33 6.49 -15.92
CA LYS A 113 -26.69 6.41 -16.42
C LYS A 113 -27.59 7.28 -15.56
N ARG A 114 -28.30 8.20 -16.21
CA ARG A 114 -29.19 9.14 -15.51
C ARG A 114 -30.65 8.71 -15.66
N ALA A 115 -31.31 8.42 -14.56
CA ALA A 115 -32.76 8.38 -14.49
C ALA A 115 -33.28 9.82 -14.30
N ILE A 116 -34.02 10.32 -15.29
CA ILE A 116 -34.53 11.69 -15.31
C ILE A 116 -35.93 11.70 -14.70
N LEU A 117 -36.06 12.39 -13.56
CA LEU A 117 -37.35 12.76 -12.98
C LEU A 117 -37.67 14.21 -13.37
N PRO A 118 -38.96 14.61 -13.36
CA PRO A 118 -39.35 15.97 -13.75
C PRO A 118 -38.75 17.08 -12.86
N TRP A 119 -38.30 16.76 -11.64
CA TRP A 119 -37.69 17.70 -10.69
C TRP A 119 -36.29 17.31 -10.20
N LYS A 120 -35.77 16.13 -10.58
CA LYS A 120 -34.50 15.62 -10.06
C LYS A 120 -33.84 14.66 -11.03
N LYS A 121 -32.52 14.52 -10.92
CA LYS A 121 -31.76 13.48 -11.62
C LYS A 121 -31.26 12.47 -10.59
N VAL A 122 -31.35 11.19 -10.93
CA VAL A 122 -30.75 10.10 -10.17
C VAL A 122 -29.68 9.49 -11.06
N ASP A 123 -28.42 9.66 -10.64
CA ASP A 123 -27.27 9.13 -11.35
C ASP A 123 -26.96 7.73 -10.81
N VAL A 124 -26.75 6.80 -11.74
CA VAL A 124 -26.40 5.40 -11.49
C VAL A 124 -25.09 5.13 -12.18
N ARG A 125 -24.06 4.76 -11.42
CA ARG A 125 -22.77 4.35 -11.98
C ARG A 125 -22.92 2.98 -12.64
N ALA A 126 -22.60 2.91 -13.92
CA ALA A 126 -22.79 1.72 -14.71
C ALA A 126 -21.60 1.49 -15.65
N LEU A 127 -21.27 0.22 -15.85
CA LEU A 127 -20.35 -0.23 -16.87
C LEU A 127 -21.11 -0.50 -18.15
N ARG A 128 -20.56 0.01 -19.26
CA ARG A 128 -21.03 -0.27 -20.61
C ARG A 128 -20.35 -1.54 -21.11
N ALA A 129 -21.15 -2.46 -21.63
CA ALA A 129 -20.61 -3.66 -22.26
C ALA A 129 -19.74 -3.32 -23.48
N GLU A 130 -18.83 -4.22 -23.83
CA GLU A 130 -17.91 -4.05 -24.97
C GLU A 130 -18.64 -3.87 -26.31
N ASP A 131 -19.81 -4.51 -26.44
CA ASP A 131 -20.71 -4.36 -27.59
C ASP A 131 -21.36 -2.97 -27.68
N LYS A 132 -21.15 -2.14 -26.65
CA LYS A 132 -21.65 -0.78 -26.50
C LYS A 132 -23.17 -0.66 -26.41
N GLN A 133 -23.92 -1.76 -26.32
CA GLN A 133 -25.39 -1.74 -26.34
C GLN A 133 -26.00 -1.78 -24.95
N SER A 134 -25.40 -2.53 -24.03
CA SER A 134 -25.94 -2.71 -22.67
C SER A 134 -25.15 -1.93 -21.61
N TRP A 135 -25.85 -1.64 -20.50
CA TRP A 135 -25.30 -0.98 -19.32
C TRP A 135 -25.71 -1.80 -18.10
N SER A 136 -24.76 -2.02 -17.20
CA SER A 136 -24.97 -2.77 -15.96
C SER A 136 -24.41 -1.99 -14.79
N VAL A 137 -25.06 -2.05 -13.63
CA VAL A 137 -24.59 -1.33 -12.44
C VAL A 137 -23.27 -1.93 -11.97
N ALA A 138 -22.30 -1.08 -11.66
CA ALA A 138 -20.99 -1.50 -11.21
C ALA A 138 -20.95 -1.60 -9.68
N TYR A 139 -20.59 -2.78 -9.15
CA TYR A 139 -20.36 -3.00 -7.73
C TYR A 139 -18.89 -3.34 -7.50
N PRO A 140 -18.07 -2.39 -7.03
CA PRO A 140 -16.66 -2.63 -6.81
C PRO A 140 -16.41 -3.36 -5.49
N THR A 141 -15.49 -4.31 -5.49
CA THR A 141 -14.81 -4.78 -4.28
C THR A 141 -13.32 -4.58 -4.45
N LYS A 142 -12.66 -4.08 -3.39
CA LYS A 142 -11.20 -3.96 -3.37
C LYS A 142 -10.63 -5.06 -2.49
N THR A 143 -9.67 -5.83 -2.98
CA THR A 143 -8.97 -6.85 -2.20
C THR A 143 -7.47 -6.63 -2.32
N VAL A 144 -6.74 -6.74 -1.21
CA VAL A 144 -5.29 -6.61 -1.20
C VAL A 144 -4.63 -7.92 -0.84
N TYR A 145 -3.65 -8.36 -1.63
CA TYR A 145 -2.74 -9.45 -1.30
C TYR A 145 -1.35 -8.88 -1.07
N VAL A 146 -0.64 -9.46 -0.11
CA VAL A 146 0.76 -9.13 0.13
C VAL A 146 1.60 -10.35 -0.18
N ILE A 147 2.53 -10.20 -1.10
CA ILE A 147 3.49 -11.27 -1.43
C ILE A 147 4.75 -11.07 -0.62
N VAL A 148 5.14 -12.12 0.09
CA VAL A 148 6.35 -12.17 0.90
C VAL A 148 7.25 -13.30 0.44
N ASP A 149 8.52 -13.21 0.82
CA ASP A 149 9.41 -14.38 0.81
C ASP A 149 8.92 -15.43 1.80
N ALA A 150 9.53 -16.62 1.80
CA ALA A 150 9.10 -17.75 2.64
C ALA A 150 9.01 -17.44 4.16
N VAL A 151 9.56 -16.32 4.61
CA VAL A 151 9.46 -15.83 5.99
C VAL A 151 8.38 -14.76 6.09
N ARG A 152 7.42 -14.97 7.00
CA ARG A 152 6.38 -13.96 7.30
C ARG A 152 7.01 -12.63 7.71
N PRO A 153 6.47 -11.49 7.25
CA PRO A 153 7.02 -10.19 7.59
C PRO A 153 6.86 -9.94 9.10
N THR A 154 7.88 -9.37 9.72
CA THR A 154 7.83 -8.94 11.14
C THR A 154 6.93 -7.72 11.35
N ARG A 155 6.59 -7.01 10.27
CA ARG A 155 5.76 -5.80 10.29
C ARG A 155 4.28 -6.13 10.35
N ASP A 156 3.54 -5.35 11.12
CA ASP A 156 2.08 -5.41 11.16
C ASP A 156 1.46 -4.93 9.82
N LEU A 157 0.77 -5.85 9.15
CA LEU A 157 0.06 -5.63 7.88
C LEU A 157 -1.46 -5.71 8.05
N SER A 158 -1.96 -5.86 9.27
CA SER A 158 -3.40 -5.96 9.58
C SER A 158 -4.19 -4.71 9.18
N TRP A 159 -3.51 -3.58 8.99
CA TRP A 159 -4.09 -2.34 8.48
C TRP A 159 -4.37 -2.38 6.97
N LEU A 160 -3.72 -3.29 6.24
CA LEU A 160 -3.76 -3.39 4.78
C LEU A 160 -4.62 -4.57 4.32
N THR A 161 -4.40 -5.74 4.92
CA THR A 161 -5.08 -6.97 4.52
C THR A 161 -5.20 -7.96 5.68
N ASP A 162 -5.99 -9.00 5.48
CA ASP A 162 -6.13 -10.11 6.42
C ASP A 162 -4.86 -10.97 6.44
N GLU A 163 -4.53 -11.56 7.59
CA GLU A 163 -3.36 -12.44 7.73
C GLU A 163 -3.37 -13.60 6.73
N GLY A 164 -4.57 -14.07 6.33
CA GLY A 164 -4.74 -15.12 5.33
C GLY A 164 -4.40 -14.70 3.89
N ARG A 165 -4.18 -13.40 3.63
CA ARG A 165 -3.79 -12.83 2.33
C ARG A 165 -2.34 -12.33 2.29
N VAL A 166 -1.57 -12.60 3.35
CA VAL A 166 -0.12 -12.48 3.35
C VAL A 166 0.46 -13.84 2.95
N LEU A 167 0.92 -13.93 1.70
CA LEU A 167 1.13 -15.21 1.01
C LEU A 167 2.48 -15.25 0.31
N THR A 168 2.95 -16.46 0.03
CA THR A 168 4.01 -16.67 -0.96
C THR A 168 3.43 -16.66 -2.38
N ILE A 169 4.29 -16.52 -3.40
CA ILE A 169 3.82 -16.43 -4.80
C ILE A 169 3.07 -17.69 -5.25
N ASP A 170 3.45 -18.87 -4.74
CA ASP A 170 2.83 -20.15 -5.10
C ASP A 170 1.42 -20.28 -4.49
N GLU A 171 1.16 -19.64 -3.36
CA GLU A 171 -0.12 -19.66 -2.66
C GLU A 171 -1.13 -18.68 -3.27
N LEU A 172 -0.67 -17.62 -3.94
CA LEU A 172 -1.53 -16.58 -4.53
C LEU A 172 -2.61 -17.18 -5.44
N ALA A 173 -2.24 -18.11 -6.32
CA ALA A 173 -3.17 -18.72 -7.26
C ALA A 173 -4.28 -19.52 -6.55
N VAL A 174 -3.93 -20.19 -5.44
CA VAL A 174 -4.86 -20.99 -4.65
C VAL A 174 -5.79 -20.10 -3.84
N ALA A 175 -5.22 -19.11 -3.14
CA ALA A 175 -5.98 -18.15 -2.34
C ALA A 175 -6.97 -17.37 -3.21
N ARG A 176 -6.56 -16.87 -4.38
CA ARG A 176 -7.48 -16.19 -5.30
C ARG A 176 -8.66 -17.05 -5.73
N ARG A 177 -8.41 -18.32 -6.07
CA ARG A 177 -9.49 -19.24 -6.46
C ARG A 177 -10.42 -19.55 -5.29
N SER A 178 -9.89 -19.56 -4.06
CA SER A 178 -10.68 -19.72 -2.84
C SER A 178 -11.56 -18.50 -2.62
N ASP A 179 -10.97 -17.30 -2.63
CA ASP A 179 -11.67 -16.04 -2.37
C ASP A 179 -12.76 -15.76 -3.40
N ILE A 180 -12.51 -16.02 -4.69
CA ILE A 180 -13.55 -15.90 -5.74
C ILE A 180 -14.75 -16.81 -5.43
N ARG A 181 -14.52 -18.00 -4.88
CA ARG A 181 -15.60 -18.95 -4.55
C ARG A 181 -16.35 -18.56 -3.29
N SER A 182 -15.66 -18.00 -2.28
CA SER A 182 -16.30 -17.57 -1.04
C SER A 182 -17.07 -16.27 -1.21
N TYR A 183 -16.57 -15.33 -2.02
CA TYR A 183 -17.20 -14.03 -2.19
C TYR A 183 -18.43 -14.02 -3.09
N LEU A 184 -18.50 -14.90 -4.09
CA LEU A 184 -19.64 -14.94 -5.01
C LEU A 184 -21.01 -15.03 -4.30
N PRO A 185 -21.24 -15.94 -3.33
CA PRO A 185 -22.51 -15.97 -2.60
C PRO A 185 -22.75 -14.72 -1.73
N GLU A 186 -21.71 -14.14 -1.15
CA GLU A 186 -21.80 -12.92 -0.33
C GLU A 186 -22.16 -11.70 -1.19
N ILE A 187 -21.49 -11.52 -2.32
CA ILE A 187 -21.77 -10.49 -3.33
C ILE A 187 -23.21 -10.61 -3.81
N ARG A 188 -23.68 -11.82 -4.08
CA ARG A 188 -25.07 -12.05 -4.51
C ARG A 188 -26.07 -11.69 -3.41
N ALA A 189 -25.78 -12.06 -2.15
CA ALA A 189 -26.66 -11.76 -1.02
C ALA A 189 -26.71 -10.25 -0.69
N ALA A 190 -25.62 -9.52 -0.96
CA ALA A 190 -25.52 -8.09 -0.75
C ALA A 190 -26.33 -7.26 -1.76
N VAL A 191 -26.73 -7.81 -2.91
CA VAL A 191 -27.55 -7.08 -3.90
C VAL A 191 -29.03 -7.18 -3.55
N ASP A 192 -29.63 -6.03 -3.21
CA ASP A 192 -31.05 -5.90 -2.98
C ASP A 192 -31.80 -5.64 -4.31
N GLU A 193 -32.46 -6.67 -4.82
CA GLU A 193 -33.31 -6.57 -6.02
C GLU A 193 -34.51 -5.63 -5.81
N SER A 194 -34.99 -5.47 -4.58
CA SER A 194 -36.20 -4.71 -4.27
C SER A 194 -36.03 -3.21 -4.54
N LYS A 195 -34.79 -2.68 -4.45
CA LYS A 195 -34.48 -1.27 -4.74
C LYS A 195 -34.94 -0.85 -6.13
N TRP A 196 -34.88 -1.74 -7.12
CA TRP A 196 -35.28 -1.45 -8.49
C TRP A 196 -36.78 -1.20 -8.59
N THR A 197 -37.56 -1.96 -7.82
CA THR A 197 -39.01 -1.76 -7.73
C THR A 197 -39.35 -0.43 -7.06
N SER A 198 -38.56 0.01 -6.08
CA SER A 198 -38.69 1.33 -5.46
C SER A 198 -38.34 2.43 -6.47
N LEU A 199 -37.26 2.28 -7.26
CA LEU A 199 -36.91 3.25 -8.30
C LEU A 199 -38.00 3.36 -9.37
N GLU A 200 -38.54 2.23 -9.84
CA GLU A 200 -39.60 2.18 -10.84
C GLU A 200 -40.87 2.88 -10.35
N LYS A 201 -41.36 2.53 -9.15
CA LYS A 201 -42.52 3.18 -8.53
C LYS A 201 -42.29 4.67 -8.30
N GLY A 202 -41.09 5.04 -7.87
CA GLY A 202 -40.69 6.44 -7.70
C GLY A 202 -40.75 7.22 -9.01
N LEU A 203 -40.24 6.63 -10.10
CA LEU A 203 -40.25 7.23 -11.43
C LEU A 203 -41.65 7.34 -12.03
N GLU A 204 -42.48 6.30 -11.91
CA GLU A 204 -43.86 6.29 -12.36
C GLU A 204 -44.68 7.37 -11.64
N ARG A 205 -44.65 7.37 -10.30
CA ARG A 205 -45.36 8.37 -9.49
C ARG A 205 -44.85 9.78 -9.78
N ALA A 206 -43.57 9.93 -10.09
CA ALA A 206 -43.01 11.21 -10.44
C ALA A 206 -43.58 11.78 -11.73
N TRP A 207 -43.62 10.96 -12.79
CA TRP A 207 -44.22 11.35 -14.06
C TRP A 207 -45.73 11.59 -13.95
N MET A 208 -46.44 10.77 -13.18
CA MET A 208 -47.86 11.00 -12.91
C MET A 208 -48.11 12.31 -12.16
N SER A 209 -47.25 12.67 -11.20
CA SER A 209 -47.37 13.95 -10.50
C SER A 209 -47.15 15.14 -11.45
N PHE A 210 -46.22 15.02 -12.40
CA PHE A 210 -46.00 16.05 -13.42
C PHE A 210 -47.21 16.22 -14.35
N LEU A 211 -47.87 15.12 -14.75
CA LEU A 211 -49.12 15.19 -15.49
C LEU A 211 -50.24 15.88 -14.69
N THR A 212 -50.38 15.57 -13.40
CA THR A 212 -51.36 16.26 -12.53
C THR A 212 -51.02 17.73 -12.34
N PHE A 213 -49.74 18.09 -12.28
CA PHE A 213 -49.29 19.48 -12.24
C PHE A 213 -49.68 20.24 -13.50
N LEU A 214 -49.52 19.64 -14.69
CA LEU A 214 -49.98 20.24 -15.95
C LEU A 214 -51.50 20.48 -15.94
N MET A 215 -52.28 19.57 -15.35
CA MET A 215 -53.73 19.74 -15.19
C MET A 215 -54.09 20.89 -14.24
N VAL A 216 -53.31 21.11 -13.17
CA VAL A 216 -53.46 22.29 -12.30
C VAL A 216 -53.20 23.57 -13.09
N VAL A 217 -52.09 23.64 -13.85
CA VAL A 217 -51.74 24.81 -14.67
C VAL A 217 -52.82 25.11 -15.71
N ALA A 218 -53.32 24.09 -16.40
CA ALA A 218 -54.42 24.24 -17.35
C ALA A 218 -55.70 24.75 -16.67
N SER A 219 -56.05 24.20 -15.50
CA SER A 219 -57.25 24.59 -14.75
C SER A 219 -57.17 26.03 -14.24
N VAL A 220 -56.00 26.45 -13.73
CA VAL A 220 -55.75 27.85 -13.32
C VAL A 220 -55.81 28.80 -14.51
N SER A 221 -55.28 28.38 -15.67
CA SER A 221 -55.33 29.17 -16.91
C SER A 221 -56.77 29.37 -17.39
N VAL A 222 -57.59 28.31 -17.38
CA VAL A 222 -59.02 28.38 -17.71
C VAL A 222 -59.77 29.26 -16.71
N LEU A 223 -59.46 29.14 -15.41
CA LEU A 223 -60.04 29.99 -14.37
C LEU A 223 -59.78 31.47 -14.63
N PHE A 224 -58.53 31.82 -14.94
CA PHE A 224 -58.13 33.19 -15.27
C PHE A 224 -58.90 33.74 -16.50
N LEU A 225 -59.03 32.93 -17.56
CA LEU A 225 -59.80 33.30 -18.75
C LEU A 225 -61.29 33.50 -18.46
N THR A 226 -61.91 32.60 -17.69
CA THR A 226 -63.33 32.71 -17.33
C THR A 226 -63.61 33.90 -16.42
N ALA A 227 -62.70 34.22 -15.49
CA ALA A 227 -62.78 35.38 -14.63
C ALA A 227 -62.72 36.69 -15.43
N GLN A 228 -61.84 36.78 -16.44
CA GLN A 228 -61.80 37.95 -17.34
C GLN A 228 -63.08 38.12 -18.15
N ALA A 229 -63.74 37.02 -18.53
CA ALA A 229 -65.00 37.03 -19.26
C ALA A 229 -66.23 37.32 -18.36
N GLY A 230 -66.04 37.54 -17.05
CA GLY A 230 -67.13 37.85 -16.11
C GLY A 230 -67.96 36.64 -15.65
N GLY A 231 -67.53 35.42 -15.96
CA GLY A 231 -68.20 34.18 -15.58
C GLY A 231 -67.51 33.48 -14.41
N ALA A 232 -68.25 33.18 -13.34
CA ALA A 232 -67.76 32.33 -12.25
C ALA A 232 -68.13 30.86 -12.53
N SER A 233 -67.13 30.01 -12.79
CA SER A 233 -67.33 28.55 -12.91
C SER A 233 -66.63 27.84 -11.75
N MET A 234 -67.38 27.03 -11.00
CA MET A 234 -66.84 26.21 -9.88
C MET A 234 -66.06 24.98 -10.36
N THR A 235 -66.24 24.59 -11.62
CA THR A 235 -65.58 23.41 -12.21
C THR A 235 -64.05 23.53 -12.30
N PRO A 236 -63.43 24.62 -12.81
CA PRO A 236 -61.97 24.74 -12.81
C PRO A 236 -61.39 24.84 -11.39
N ILE A 237 -62.11 25.41 -10.41
CA ILE A 237 -61.67 25.49 -9.01
C ILE A 237 -61.58 24.09 -8.40
N SER A 238 -62.65 23.30 -8.52
CA SER A 238 -62.71 21.95 -7.96
C SER A 238 -61.68 21.02 -8.62
N VAL A 239 -61.52 21.09 -9.94
CA VAL A 239 -60.49 20.32 -10.65
C VAL A 239 -59.09 20.73 -10.21
N ALA A 240 -58.81 22.03 -10.05
CA ALA A 240 -57.50 22.50 -9.56
C ALA A 240 -57.20 22.02 -8.13
N LEU A 241 -58.18 22.09 -7.22
CA LEU A 241 -58.01 21.64 -5.84
C LEU A 241 -57.73 20.13 -5.76
N VAL A 242 -58.57 19.31 -6.41
CA VAL A 242 -58.37 17.85 -6.42
C VAL A 242 -57.06 17.48 -7.10
N SER A 243 -56.73 18.09 -8.24
CA SER A 243 -55.48 17.84 -8.94
C SER A 243 -54.26 18.27 -8.12
N SER A 244 -54.34 19.37 -7.37
CA SER A 244 -53.26 19.82 -6.49
C SER A 244 -53.02 18.87 -5.32
N LEU A 245 -54.10 18.34 -4.72
CA LEU A 245 -54.00 17.35 -3.64
C LEU A 245 -53.39 16.04 -4.15
N VAL A 246 -53.87 15.54 -5.30
CA VAL A 246 -53.32 14.34 -5.93
C VAL A 246 -51.86 14.56 -6.32
N CYS A 247 -51.52 15.71 -6.88
CA CYS A 247 -50.13 16.07 -7.22
C CYS A 247 -49.23 16.04 -5.99
N ALA A 248 -49.67 16.63 -4.87
CA ALA A 248 -48.91 16.65 -3.63
C ALA A 248 -48.68 15.24 -3.07
N LEU A 249 -49.72 14.38 -3.07
CA LEU A 249 -49.61 12.98 -2.63
C LEU A 249 -48.67 12.17 -3.52
N LEU A 250 -48.77 12.33 -4.85
CA LEU A 250 -47.89 11.63 -5.79
C LEU A 250 -46.44 12.11 -5.66
N MET A 251 -46.19 13.41 -5.45
CA MET A 251 -44.84 13.93 -5.22
C MET A 251 -44.25 13.43 -3.91
N TYR A 252 -45.03 13.44 -2.82
CA TYR A 252 -44.59 12.92 -1.53
C TYR A 252 -44.17 11.45 -1.65
N SER A 253 -45.04 10.66 -2.28
CA SER A 253 -44.84 9.23 -2.42
C SER A 253 -43.76 8.86 -3.43
N ALA A 254 -43.56 9.65 -4.48
CA ALA A 254 -42.42 9.52 -5.38
C ALA A 254 -41.11 9.80 -4.64
N ASN A 255 -41.07 10.82 -3.78
CA ASN A 255 -39.89 11.16 -3.01
C ASN A 255 -39.54 10.07 -1.99
N GLU A 256 -40.53 9.50 -1.30
CA GLU A 256 -40.36 8.37 -0.38
C GLU A 256 -39.65 7.20 -1.07
N HIS A 257 -40.16 6.73 -2.21
CA HIS A 257 -39.54 5.63 -2.96
C HIS A 257 -38.15 5.94 -3.52
N ILE A 258 -37.86 7.19 -3.88
CA ILE A 258 -36.52 7.60 -4.30
C ILE A 258 -35.56 7.62 -3.11
N VAL A 259 -36.05 7.96 -1.91
CA VAL A 259 -35.26 7.88 -0.67
C VAL A 259 -34.98 6.42 -0.34
N ASP A 260 -35.98 5.54 -0.39
CA ASP A 260 -35.81 4.09 -0.18
C ASP A 260 -34.75 3.51 -1.12
N TYR A 261 -34.82 3.84 -2.42
CA TYR A 261 -33.81 3.41 -3.40
C TYR A 261 -32.40 3.88 -3.04
N ARG A 262 -32.26 5.14 -2.59
CA ARG A 262 -30.96 5.70 -2.22
C ARG A 262 -30.41 5.08 -0.95
N GLU A 263 -31.27 4.78 0.00
CA GLU A 263 -30.88 4.13 1.24
C GLU A 263 -30.43 2.70 0.96
N ALA A 264 -31.21 1.92 0.20
CA ALA A 264 -30.82 0.59 -0.25
C ALA A 264 -29.48 0.63 -1.02
N SER A 265 -29.33 1.54 -1.99
CA SER A 265 -28.07 1.65 -2.78
C SER A 265 -26.86 2.01 -1.91
N LYS A 266 -27.05 2.79 -0.83
CA LYS A 266 -25.98 3.12 0.11
C LYS A 266 -25.62 1.93 1.00
N THR A 267 -26.62 1.19 1.46
CA THR A 267 -26.41 -0.04 2.25
C THR A 267 -25.63 -1.05 1.43
N GLU A 268 -26.03 -1.29 0.17
CA GLU A 268 -25.27 -2.19 -0.70
C GLU A 268 -23.83 -1.71 -0.91
N GLN A 269 -23.63 -0.42 -1.21
CA GLN A 269 -22.27 0.12 -1.39
C GLN A 269 -21.41 -0.12 -0.14
N ARG A 270 -22.00 0.02 1.05
CA ARG A 270 -21.35 -0.29 2.31
C ARG A 270 -21.04 -1.78 2.43
N ASP A 271 -21.99 -2.66 2.15
CA ASP A 271 -21.79 -4.10 2.20
C ASP A 271 -20.65 -4.55 1.26
N PHE A 272 -20.59 -4.00 0.05
CA PHE A 272 -19.49 -4.23 -0.90
C PHE A 272 -18.13 -3.72 -0.37
N SER A 273 -18.11 -2.58 0.31
CA SER A 273 -16.90 -2.05 0.95
C SER A 273 -16.45 -2.86 2.18
N GLU A 274 -17.38 -3.55 2.84
CA GLU A 274 -17.14 -4.42 4.01
C GLU A 274 -16.72 -5.84 3.59
N ILE A 275 -17.20 -6.36 2.45
CA ILE A 275 -16.72 -7.62 1.85
C ILE A 275 -15.26 -7.47 1.39
N GLY A 276 -14.91 -6.29 0.86
CA GLY A 276 -13.55 -5.93 0.50
C GLY A 276 -12.73 -5.41 1.68
N ASP A 277 -11.48 -5.03 1.38
CA ASP A 277 -10.56 -4.40 2.33
C ASP A 277 -10.74 -2.86 2.38
N GLU A 278 -11.72 -2.29 1.66
CA GLU A 278 -11.87 -0.83 1.49
C GLU A 278 -12.11 -0.12 2.82
N THR A 279 -13.05 -0.61 3.65
CA THR A 279 -13.33 -0.01 4.97
C THR A 279 -12.12 -0.02 5.90
N ARG A 280 -11.32 -1.10 5.88
CA ARG A 280 -10.08 -1.22 6.66
C ARG A 280 -9.04 -0.22 6.18
N MET A 281 -8.87 -0.07 4.87
CA MET A 281 -7.92 0.87 4.28
C MET A 281 -8.33 2.32 4.54
N GLU A 282 -9.62 2.65 4.44
CA GLU A 282 -10.16 3.97 4.77
C GLU A 282 -9.95 4.29 6.26
N ALA A 283 -10.22 3.34 7.16
CA ALA A 283 -9.97 3.52 8.59
C ALA A 283 -8.47 3.75 8.89
N SER A 284 -7.59 3.01 8.23
CA SER A 284 -6.14 3.18 8.35
C SER A 284 -5.68 4.53 7.78
N SER A 285 -6.23 4.94 6.63
CA SER A 285 -5.93 6.24 6.02
C SER A 285 -6.37 7.39 6.94
N ALA A 286 -7.58 7.31 7.50
CA ALA A 286 -8.10 8.33 8.43
C ALA A 286 -7.28 8.38 9.73
N ALA A 287 -6.88 7.23 10.27
CA ALA A 287 -6.06 7.16 11.48
C ALA A 287 -4.65 7.75 11.31
N ASN A 288 -4.15 7.84 10.08
CA ASN A 288 -2.81 8.35 9.77
C ASN A 288 -2.83 9.63 8.92
N GLU A 289 -3.98 10.27 8.73
CA GLU A 289 -4.16 11.38 7.78
C GLU A 289 -3.16 12.52 8.00
N GLU A 290 -2.98 12.96 9.24
CA GLU A 290 -2.04 14.03 9.60
C GLU A 290 -0.59 13.65 9.28
N LYS A 291 -0.18 12.42 9.62
CA LYS A 291 1.18 11.92 9.37
C LYS A 291 1.45 11.72 7.88
N LEU A 292 0.45 11.25 7.13
CA LEU A 292 0.53 11.09 5.68
C LEU A 292 0.58 12.44 4.97
N SER A 293 -0.18 13.44 5.46
CA SER A 293 -0.10 14.82 4.97
C SER A 293 1.29 15.41 5.20
N LEU A 294 1.83 15.29 6.42
CA LEU A 294 3.17 15.75 6.75
C LEU A 294 4.24 15.08 5.88
N LEU A 295 4.15 13.76 5.69
CA LEU A 295 5.07 13.02 4.83
C LEU A 295 4.96 13.49 3.37
N SER A 296 3.75 13.74 2.87
CA SER A 296 3.52 14.29 1.53
C SER A 296 4.15 15.67 1.34
N ASP A 297 3.96 16.57 2.32
CA ASP A 297 4.51 17.93 2.29
C ASP A 297 6.05 17.89 2.32
N LEU A 298 6.62 17.08 3.22
CA LEU A 298 8.06 16.83 3.27
C LEU A 298 8.56 16.20 1.98
N ASN A 299 7.86 15.23 1.39
CA ASN A 299 8.25 14.62 0.11
C ASN A 299 8.31 15.64 -1.01
N PHE A 300 7.33 16.56 -1.06
CA PHE A 300 7.25 17.61 -2.06
C PHE A 300 8.41 18.62 -1.96
N VAL A 301 8.86 18.94 -0.75
CA VAL A 301 9.93 19.94 -0.52
C VAL A 301 11.32 19.31 -0.51
N VAL A 302 11.50 18.21 0.22
CA VAL A 302 12.82 17.60 0.48
C VAL A 302 13.32 16.80 -0.70
N SER A 303 12.47 16.08 -1.44
CA SER A 303 12.93 15.27 -2.58
C SER A 303 13.59 16.13 -3.68
N PRO A 304 13.03 17.29 -4.09
CA PRO A 304 13.72 18.20 -5.01
C PRO A 304 15.03 18.78 -4.47
N LEU A 305 15.09 19.10 -3.17
CA LEU A 305 16.32 19.61 -2.55
C LEU A 305 17.42 18.54 -2.57
N MET A 306 17.11 17.29 -2.23
CA MET A 306 18.09 16.20 -2.35
C MET A 306 18.48 15.91 -3.80
N ALA A 307 17.57 16.10 -4.76
CA ALA A 307 17.92 16.01 -6.18
C ALA A 307 18.91 17.11 -6.60
N SER A 308 18.77 18.33 -6.05
CA SER A 308 19.72 19.44 -6.26
C SER A 308 21.06 19.16 -5.58
N ALA A 309 21.06 18.53 -4.39
CA ALA A 309 22.29 18.07 -3.75
C ALA A 309 23.02 17.02 -4.62
N ALA A 310 22.27 16.12 -5.26
CA ALA A 310 22.81 15.18 -6.22
C ALA A 310 23.46 15.88 -7.44
N GLU A 311 22.89 16.98 -7.92
CA GLU A 311 23.49 17.77 -9.01
C GLU A 311 24.83 18.40 -8.60
N GLN A 312 24.97 18.86 -7.35
CA GLN A 312 26.25 19.37 -6.85
C GLN A 312 27.31 18.27 -6.70
N LEU A 313 26.91 17.08 -6.23
CA LEU A 313 27.77 15.91 -6.17
C LEU A 313 28.27 15.48 -7.57
N GLU A 314 27.41 15.58 -8.59
CA GLU A 314 27.78 15.29 -9.98
C GLU A 314 28.85 16.26 -10.50
N THR A 315 28.81 17.53 -10.08
CA THR A 315 29.86 18.52 -10.39
C THR A 315 31.09 18.44 -9.48
N ARG A 316 31.16 17.44 -8.58
CA ARG A 316 32.21 17.26 -7.55
C ARG A 316 32.31 18.44 -6.57
N ASP A 317 31.21 19.15 -6.35
CA ASP A 317 31.11 20.23 -5.36
C ASP A 317 30.45 19.71 -4.08
N ILE A 318 31.28 19.22 -3.15
CA ILE A 318 30.81 18.63 -1.88
C ILE A 318 30.29 19.73 -0.95
N ASP A 319 30.95 20.89 -0.92
CA ASP A 319 30.53 22.01 -0.08
C ASP A 319 29.15 22.51 -0.52
N GLY A 320 28.92 22.60 -1.84
CA GLY A 320 27.61 22.88 -2.42
C GLY A 320 26.56 21.83 -2.07
N ALA A 321 26.91 20.54 -2.13
CA ALA A 321 26.01 19.45 -1.74
C ALA A 321 25.65 19.48 -0.24
N VAL A 322 26.63 19.74 0.64
CA VAL A 322 26.43 19.89 2.08
C VAL A 322 25.56 21.10 2.39
N GLY A 323 25.77 22.24 1.73
CA GLY A 323 24.92 23.42 1.89
C GLY A 323 23.43 23.16 1.58
N ILE A 324 23.16 22.34 0.55
CA ILE A 324 21.79 21.91 0.22
C ILE A 324 21.29 20.87 1.23
N ALA A 325 22.12 19.94 1.69
CA ALA A 325 21.76 18.99 2.74
C ALA A 325 21.40 19.69 4.07
N CYS A 326 22.06 20.79 4.42
CA CYS A 326 21.68 21.64 5.55
C CYS A 326 20.30 22.28 5.33
N SER A 327 19.99 22.70 4.11
CA SER A 327 18.65 23.21 3.77
C SER A 327 17.57 22.11 3.93
N VAL A 328 17.91 20.85 3.62
CA VAL A 328 17.03 19.70 3.86
C VAL A 328 16.79 19.49 5.35
N ILE A 329 17.84 19.57 6.17
CA ILE A 329 17.74 19.51 7.64
C ILE A 329 16.83 20.63 8.17
N ASP A 330 17.03 21.86 7.70
CA ASP A 330 16.23 23.02 8.09
C ASP A 330 14.74 22.83 7.77
N GLU A 331 14.41 22.30 6.60
CA GLU A 331 13.02 22.01 6.23
C GLU A 331 12.44 20.87 7.10
N CYS A 332 13.23 19.86 7.46
CA CYS A 332 12.79 18.83 8.40
C CYS A 332 12.52 19.42 9.80
N VAL A 333 13.38 20.31 10.30
CA VAL A 333 13.20 20.99 11.59
C VAL A 333 12.01 21.97 11.55
N ARG A 334 11.79 22.67 10.44
CA ARG A 334 10.68 23.62 10.31
C ARG A 334 9.32 22.93 10.29
N ASN A 335 9.24 21.79 9.62
CA ASN A 335 8.01 21.00 9.51
C ASN A 335 7.86 19.98 10.65
N SER A 336 8.78 19.94 11.61
CA SER A 336 8.61 19.07 12.79
C SER A 336 7.41 19.57 13.61
N PRO A 337 6.50 18.67 14.02
CA PRO A 337 5.44 19.03 14.96
C PRO A 337 6.03 19.53 16.29
N ASP A 338 5.30 20.40 16.98
CA ASP A 338 5.74 20.92 18.28
C ASP A 338 5.71 19.79 19.33
N LEU A 339 6.90 19.28 19.65
CA LEU A 339 7.11 18.18 20.58
C LEU A 339 7.04 18.69 22.03
N ASP A 340 5.83 18.87 22.55
CA ASP A 340 5.61 19.17 23.97
C ASP A 340 5.87 17.95 24.90
N SER A 341 6.18 16.77 24.35
CA SER A 341 6.09 15.49 25.08
C SER A 341 7.22 14.47 24.85
N LEU A 342 8.39 14.86 24.33
CA LEU A 342 9.53 13.93 24.34
C LEU A 342 10.05 13.75 25.77
N ASP A 343 9.88 12.54 26.30
CA ASP A 343 10.35 12.08 27.61
C ASP A 343 11.74 12.64 27.96
N GLU A 344 11.87 13.10 29.21
CA GLU A 344 13.04 13.72 29.86
C GLU A 344 14.30 12.83 29.91
N THR A 345 14.39 11.76 29.11
CA THR A 345 15.46 10.74 29.16
C THR A 345 16.45 10.80 27.99
N SER A 346 16.36 11.75 27.06
CA SER A 346 17.34 11.87 25.97
C SER A 346 18.61 12.64 26.36
N LEU A 347 19.76 11.98 26.21
CA LEU A 347 21.15 12.38 26.45
C LEU A 347 21.67 13.69 25.78
N LEU A 348 20.83 14.57 25.21
CA LEU A 348 21.27 15.74 24.42
C LEU A 348 20.50 17.02 24.81
N GLY A 349 20.94 17.65 25.90
CA GLY A 349 20.27 18.81 26.50
C GLY A 349 20.76 20.19 26.04
N SER A 350 20.96 20.48 24.75
CA SER A 350 21.26 21.89 24.38
C SER A 350 20.77 22.41 23.02
N ASP A 351 20.63 21.58 21.97
CA ASP A 351 20.17 22.08 20.66
C ASP A 351 18.66 21.80 20.45
N PRO A 352 17.79 22.82 20.45
CA PRO A 352 16.37 22.65 20.15
C PRO A 352 16.11 22.17 18.71
N GLY A 353 16.99 22.50 17.75
CA GLY A 353 16.88 22.06 16.36
C GLY A 353 17.11 20.57 16.21
N LEU A 354 18.17 20.03 16.82
CA LEU A 354 18.45 18.60 16.84
C LEU A 354 17.31 17.78 17.47
N ASN A 355 16.73 18.26 18.57
CA ASN A 355 15.62 17.57 19.23
C ASN A 355 14.36 17.53 18.36
N ARG A 356 14.06 18.63 17.67
CA ARG A 356 12.98 18.70 16.68
C ARG A 356 13.22 17.77 15.48
N PHE A 357 14.44 17.76 14.96
CA PHE A 357 14.85 16.90 13.88
C PHE A 357 14.70 15.41 14.24
N LEU A 358 15.30 14.97 15.35
CA LEU A 358 15.19 13.58 15.81
C LEU A 358 13.76 13.20 16.22
N GLY A 359 13.01 14.15 16.77
CA GLY A 359 11.61 13.97 17.13
C GLY A 359 10.73 13.70 15.91
N LEU A 360 10.96 14.40 14.79
CA LEU A 360 10.26 14.13 13.52
C LEU A 360 10.44 12.67 13.08
N PHE A 361 11.67 12.15 13.01
CA PHE A 361 11.90 10.76 12.60
C PHE A 361 11.35 9.73 13.59
N SER A 362 11.33 10.08 14.88
CA SER A 362 10.70 9.26 15.91
C SER A 362 9.18 9.19 15.73
N GLU A 363 8.55 10.31 15.38
CA GLU A 363 7.10 10.38 15.15
C GLU A 363 6.65 9.69 13.86
N LEU A 364 7.49 9.76 12.82
CA LEU A 364 7.33 9.00 11.58
C LEU A 364 7.61 7.50 11.76
N ALA A 365 7.93 7.06 12.99
CA ALA A 365 8.17 5.68 13.38
C ALA A 365 9.25 4.99 12.54
N VAL A 366 10.34 5.70 12.30
CA VAL A 366 11.51 5.16 11.59
C VAL A 366 12.43 4.53 12.63
N GLU A 367 12.70 3.23 12.49
CA GLU A 367 13.75 2.52 13.23
C GLU A 367 15.14 2.91 12.66
N THR A 368 15.47 4.20 12.73
CA THR A 368 16.82 4.70 12.41
C THR A 368 17.69 4.68 13.66
N GLU A 369 18.97 4.36 13.48
CA GLU A 369 19.99 4.54 14.51
C GLU A 369 20.08 6.02 14.89
N ARG A 370 19.40 6.40 15.98
CA ARG A 370 19.26 7.79 16.45
C ARG A 370 20.61 8.50 16.58
N GLU A 371 21.65 7.77 16.97
CA GLU A 371 23.01 8.27 17.11
C GLU A 371 23.63 8.64 15.75
N SER A 372 23.50 7.77 14.73
CA SER A 372 24.01 8.03 13.39
C SER A 372 23.37 9.27 12.75
N LEU A 373 22.07 9.46 12.99
CA LEU A 373 21.30 10.58 12.46
C LEU A 373 21.62 11.88 13.20
N ALA A 374 21.86 11.81 14.52
CA ALA A 374 22.34 12.94 15.30
C ALA A 374 23.74 13.38 14.86
N LEU A 375 24.64 12.42 14.60
CA LEU A 375 25.97 12.70 14.07
C LEU A 375 25.90 13.34 12.68
N ALA A 376 25.02 12.85 11.79
CA ALA A 376 24.81 13.47 10.48
C ALA A 376 24.30 14.91 10.59
N TYR A 377 23.34 15.17 11.49
CA TYR A 377 22.85 16.52 11.76
C TYR A 377 23.98 17.45 12.22
N VAL A 378 24.77 17.03 13.22
CA VAL A 378 25.84 17.86 13.79
C VAL A 378 26.96 18.06 12.77
N GLY A 379 27.41 17.00 12.09
CA GLY A 379 28.50 17.07 11.11
C GLY A 379 28.16 17.96 9.91
N LEU A 380 26.97 17.83 9.34
CA LEU A 380 26.53 18.69 8.23
C LEU A 380 26.34 20.13 8.68
N SER A 381 25.72 20.36 9.84
CA SER A 381 25.51 21.72 10.36
C SER A 381 26.83 22.41 10.75
N GLN A 382 27.81 21.66 11.26
CA GLN A 382 29.13 22.17 11.62
C GLN A 382 29.98 22.48 10.38
N HIS A 383 29.80 21.78 9.26
CA HIS A 383 30.53 22.02 8.01
C HIS A 383 30.44 23.49 7.55
N ALA A 384 29.32 24.16 7.83
CA ALA A 384 29.14 25.59 7.53
C ALA A 384 30.06 26.53 8.35
N ALA A 385 30.49 26.10 9.54
CA ALA A 385 31.37 26.85 10.43
C ALA A 385 32.84 26.39 10.31
N GLU A 386 33.07 25.08 10.19
CA GLU A 386 34.38 24.45 10.04
C GLU A 386 34.26 23.31 9.01
N PRO A 387 34.89 23.41 7.83
CA PRO A 387 34.75 22.40 6.78
C PRO A 387 35.24 21.03 7.26
N ILE A 388 34.32 20.06 7.31
CA ILE A 388 34.66 18.66 7.56
C ILE A 388 35.27 18.00 6.31
N PRO A 389 36.09 16.94 6.47
CA PRO A 389 36.65 16.17 5.37
C PRO A 389 35.56 15.64 4.42
N SER A 390 35.91 15.56 3.14
CA SER A 390 35.02 15.11 2.07
C SER A 390 34.43 13.70 2.30
N GLU A 391 35.23 12.78 2.82
CA GLU A 391 34.81 11.42 3.18
C GLU A 391 33.74 11.43 4.30
N GLU A 392 33.89 12.31 5.29
CA GLU A 392 32.96 12.43 6.42
C GLU A 392 31.66 13.11 5.98
N ALA A 393 31.75 14.14 5.13
CA ALA A 393 30.60 14.78 4.51
C ALA A 393 29.77 13.78 3.68
N ALA A 394 30.43 12.95 2.86
CA ALA A 394 29.77 11.91 2.07
C ALA A 394 29.04 10.88 2.96
N LYS A 395 29.66 10.45 4.07
CA LYS A 395 29.02 9.56 5.06
C LYS A 395 27.77 10.19 5.67
N HIS A 396 27.83 11.45 6.08
CA HIS A 396 26.68 12.13 6.67
C HIS A 396 25.55 12.38 5.66
N ILE A 397 25.86 12.73 4.41
CA ILE A 397 24.85 12.84 3.33
C ILE A 397 24.20 11.48 3.07
N SER A 398 24.97 10.39 3.06
CA SER A 398 24.43 9.02 2.91
C SER A 398 23.50 8.65 4.08
N SER A 399 23.91 8.90 5.33
CA SER A 399 23.07 8.66 6.50
C SER A 399 21.75 9.46 6.46
N LEU A 400 21.81 10.73 6.05
CA LEU A 400 20.63 11.57 5.86
C LEU A 400 19.72 11.04 4.74
N SER A 401 20.29 10.71 3.57
CA SER A 401 19.57 10.13 2.42
C SER A 401 18.84 8.84 2.81
N ASN A 402 19.53 7.94 3.54
CA ASN A 402 18.96 6.70 4.05
C ASN A 402 17.81 6.96 5.01
N ALA A 403 18.00 7.84 6.00
CA ALA A 403 16.95 8.16 6.97
C ALA A 403 15.71 8.78 6.30
N LEU A 404 15.90 9.73 5.37
CA LEU A 404 14.81 10.35 4.62
C LEU A 404 14.05 9.35 3.75
N TYR A 405 14.75 8.41 3.13
CA TYR A 405 14.11 7.34 2.37
C TYR A 405 13.35 6.37 3.26
N ASP A 406 13.96 5.94 4.36
CA ASP A 406 13.32 5.03 5.31
C ASP A 406 12.09 5.68 5.97
N ALA A 407 12.08 7.00 6.13
CA ALA A 407 10.92 7.79 6.53
C ALA A 407 9.84 7.94 5.44
N GLY A 408 10.14 7.62 4.18
CA GLY A 408 9.26 7.84 3.02
C GLY A 408 9.24 9.29 2.51
N ILE A 409 10.11 10.15 3.04
CA ILE A 409 10.26 11.55 2.61
C ILE A 409 10.98 11.62 1.26
N LEU A 410 11.95 10.74 1.03
CA LEU A 410 12.74 10.74 -0.22
C LEU A 410 12.17 9.78 -1.26
N ARG A 411 12.02 10.25 -2.50
CA ARG A 411 11.62 9.40 -3.63
C ARG A 411 12.72 8.38 -3.99
N PRO A 412 12.36 7.13 -4.33
CA PRO A 412 13.35 6.09 -4.66
C PRO A 412 14.34 6.50 -5.75
N ALA A 413 13.86 7.12 -6.84
CA ALA A 413 14.73 7.54 -7.94
C ALA A 413 15.77 8.59 -7.55
N VAL A 414 15.45 9.46 -6.57
CA VAL A 414 16.40 10.46 -6.06
C VAL A 414 17.41 9.81 -5.14
N LYS A 415 16.95 8.89 -4.27
CA LYS A 415 17.84 8.08 -3.43
C LYS A 415 18.86 7.32 -4.27
N ASP A 416 18.40 6.56 -5.27
CA ASP A 416 19.27 5.75 -6.11
C ASP A 416 20.35 6.63 -6.77
N ARG A 417 19.97 7.82 -7.27
CA ARG A 417 20.92 8.78 -7.86
C ARG A 417 21.95 9.30 -6.85
N VAL A 418 21.52 9.67 -5.64
CA VAL A 418 22.44 10.15 -4.58
C VAL A 418 23.42 9.05 -4.19
N ASP A 419 22.92 7.83 -3.97
CA ASP A 419 23.76 6.69 -3.60
C ASP A 419 24.76 6.34 -4.71
N ASP A 420 24.33 6.33 -5.98
CA ASP A 420 25.19 6.07 -7.13
C ASP A 420 26.32 7.10 -7.23
N LEU A 421 26.03 8.39 -7.02
CA LEU A 421 27.02 9.46 -7.08
C LEU A 421 28.00 9.41 -5.90
N LEU A 422 27.51 9.16 -4.68
CA LEU A 422 28.38 8.99 -3.52
C LEU A 422 29.30 7.76 -3.67
N ASN A 423 28.78 6.66 -4.23
CA ASN A 423 29.58 5.47 -4.52
C ASN A 423 30.63 5.72 -5.61
N GLN A 424 30.27 6.42 -6.70
CA GLN A 424 31.22 6.81 -7.74
C GLN A 424 32.33 7.71 -7.19
N TRP A 425 31.97 8.62 -6.29
CA TRP A 425 32.91 9.51 -5.65
C TRP A 425 33.87 8.76 -4.72
N ALA A 426 33.34 7.87 -3.87
CA ALA A 426 34.15 7.01 -3.00
C ALA A 426 35.11 6.11 -3.80
N MET A 427 34.67 5.59 -4.95
CA MET A 427 35.53 4.83 -5.85
C MET A 427 36.64 5.70 -6.47
N ALA A 428 36.32 6.92 -6.89
CA ALA A 428 37.31 7.84 -7.46
C ALA A 428 38.38 8.22 -6.43
N GLU A 429 37.98 8.51 -5.19
CA GLU A 429 38.91 8.83 -4.10
C GLU A 429 39.79 7.63 -3.72
N ALA A 430 39.22 6.42 -3.68
CA ALA A 430 39.98 5.19 -3.43
C ALA A 430 41.03 4.93 -4.52
N VAL A 431 40.71 5.19 -5.79
CA VAL A 431 41.66 5.09 -6.91
C VAL A 431 42.77 6.13 -6.77
N GLU A 432 42.44 7.39 -6.49
CA GLU A 432 43.45 8.44 -6.28
C GLU A 432 44.36 8.16 -5.09
N TYR A 433 43.82 7.55 -4.02
CA TYR A 433 44.62 7.12 -2.87
C TYR A 433 45.58 5.99 -3.24
N LEU A 434 45.10 4.97 -3.98
CA LEU A 434 45.93 3.87 -4.45
C LEU A 434 47.02 4.35 -5.42
N ASP A 435 46.71 5.27 -6.33
CA ASP A 435 47.67 5.87 -7.25
C ASP A 435 48.76 6.63 -6.49
N LYS A 436 48.39 7.43 -5.47
CA LYS A 436 49.37 8.12 -4.62
C LYS A 436 50.25 7.17 -3.81
N GLU A 437 49.69 6.06 -3.32
CA GLU A 437 50.46 5.08 -2.55
C GLU A 437 51.39 4.25 -3.46
N LEU A 438 50.96 3.99 -4.71
CA LEU A 438 51.79 3.39 -5.75
C LEU A 438 52.94 4.32 -6.15
N GLU A 439 52.68 5.60 -6.38
CA GLU A 439 53.71 6.61 -6.67
C GLU A 439 54.70 6.76 -5.49
N ARG A 440 54.20 6.73 -4.26
CA ARG A 440 55.03 6.78 -3.04
C ARG A 440 55.90 5.54 -2.86
N SER A 441 55.42 4.37 -3.27
CA SER A 441 56.20 3.13 -3.24
C SER A 441 57.23 3.05 -4.38
N GLU A 442 57.04 3.79 -5.48
CA GLU A 442 58.06 3.99 -6.52
C GLU A 442 59.17 4.98 -6.10
N GLU A 443 58.85 6.09 -5.41
CA GLU A 443 59.85 7.06 -4.93
C GLU A 443 60.83 6.48 -3.88
N LEU A 444 60.37 5.55 -3.05
CA LEU A 444 61.19 4.85 -2.05
C LEU A 444 62.18 3.84 -2.68
N VAL A 445 61.93 3.39 -3.92
CA VAL A 445 62.86 2.51 -4.66
C VAL A 445 63.94 3.34 -5.36
N THR A 446 63.59 4.53 -5.88
CA THR A 446 64.57 5.40 -6.55
C THR A 446 65.58 6.08 -5.63
N THR A 447 65.24 6.33 -4.36
CA THR A 447 66.16 6.94 -3.39
C THR A 447 67.19 5.96 -2.82
N ALA A 448 66.97 4.64 -2.94
CA ALA A 448 67.94 3.62 -2.55
C ALA A 448 69.01 3.38 -3.63
N GLU A 449 68.73 3.61 -4.91
CA GLU A 449 69.68 3.39 -6.01
C GLU A 449 70.63 4.58 -6.28
N GLU A 450 70.31 5.80 -5.83
CA GLU A 450 71.18 6.97 -6.02
C GLU A 450 72.25 7.15 -4.92
N ALA A 451 72.27 6.32 -3.87
CA ALA A 451 73.27 6.37 -2.80
C ALA A 451 74.52 5.50 -3.04
N GLU A 452 74.56 4.66 -4.08
CA GLU A 452 75.69 3.79 -4.40
C GLU A 452 76.34 4.13 -5.75
N SER A 453 76.82 5.36 -5.91
CA SER A 453 77.76 5.66 -7.00
C SER A 453 78.76 6.75 -6.62
N ASP A 454 79.65 6.46 -5.67
CA ASP A 454 81.01 7.01 -5.71
C ASP A 454 81.96 6.26 -4.78
N GLY A 455 83.02 5.66 -5.34
CA GLY A 455 84.30 5.51 -4.63
C GLY A 455 84.77 4.11 -4.21
N ASN A 456 85.46 3.45 -5.14
CA ASN A 456 86.84 2.94 -4.95
C ASN A 456 87.10 1.64 -4.15
N THR A 457 87.51 0.61 -4.90
CA THR A 457 88.59 -0.39 -4.65
C THR A 457 88.71 -1.11 -3.30
N GLY A 458 88.75 -2.45 -3.39
CA GLY A 458 89.79 -3.23 -2.71
C GLY A 458 89.32 -4.26 -1.69
N ALA A 459 89.12 -5.49 -2.18
CA ALA A 459 89.48 -6.77 -1.58
C ALA A 459 89.28 -7.05 -0.07
N ALA A 460 88.51 -8.12 0.13
CA ALA A 460 88.69 -9.23 1.08
C ALA A 460 87.88 -9.23 2.39
N ASP A 461 87.12 -10.33 2.50
CA ASP A 461 86.60 -11.03 3.67
C ASP A 461 85.73 -10.29 4.68
N SER A 462 84.43 -10.61 4.66
CA SER A 462 83.59 -10.90 5.82
C SER A 462 82.30 -11.57 5.36
N GLU A 463 82.21 -12.90 5.55
CA GLU A 463 80.94 -13.63 5.59
C GLU A 463 80.12 -13.23 6.83
N GLU A 464 78.81 -13.51 6.76
CA GLU A 464 77.79 -13.42 7.82
C GLU A 464 77.23 -12.02 8.16
N MET A 465 75.98 -11.78 7.74
CA MET A 465 74.81 -11.52 8.61
C MET A 465 73.79 -10.63 7.89
N HIS A 466 72.85 -11.23 7.12
CA HIS A 466 71.58 -10.59 6.74
C HIS A 466 70.54 -11.64 6.30
N GLU A 467 70.04 -12.39 7.27
CA GLU A 467 68.75 -13.09 7.22
C GLU A 467 68.11 -12.99 8.61
N SER A 468 67.63 -11.80 9.00
CA SER A 468 66.87 -11.66 10.27
C SER A 468 65.85 -10.52 10.32
N GLU A 469 65.48 -9.89 9.22
CA GLU A 469 64.44 -8.82 9.24
C GLU A 469 63.25 -9.08 8.31
N THR A 470 63.35 -10.01 7.37
CA THR A 470 62.23 -10.40 6.48
C THR A 470 61.38 -11.56 7.01
N THR A 471 61.84 -12.25 8.06
CA THR A 471 61.06 -13.32 8.72
C THR A 471 60.16 -12.80 9.85
N ASP A 472 60.48 -11.68 10.49
CA ASP A 472 59.66 -11.12 11.59
C ASP A 472 58.38 -10.46 11.07
N PHE A 473 58.38 -9.89 9.87
CA PHE A 473 57.16 -9.30 9.28
C PHE A 473 56.16 -10.37 8.81
N CYS A 474 56.64 -11.53 8.33
CA CYS A 474 55.78 -12.65 7.91
C CYS A 474 55.22 -13.44 9.10
N VAL A 475 55.87 -13.43 10.27
CA VAL A 475 55.34 -14.03 11.51
C VAL A 475 54.29 -13.10 12.14
N LEU A 476 54.50 -11.78 12.13
CA LEU A 476 53.54 -10.80 12.68
C LEU A 476 52.22 -10.73 11.90
N MET A 477 52.27 -10.89 10.57
CA MET A 477 51.07 -10.95 9.72
C MET A 477 50.31 -12.28 9.88
N LYS A 478 50.97 -13.35 10.33
CA LYS A 478 50.34 -14.65 10.59
C LYS A 478 49.75 -14.71 12.00
N GLU A 479 50.42 -14.10 12.99
CA GLU A 479 49.95 -14.02 14.38
C GLU A 479 48.72 -13.10 14.51
N LYS A 480 48.62 -12.01 13.72
CA LYS A 480 47.39 -11.18 13.66
C LYS A 480 46.25 -11.79 12.86
N GLN A 481 46.54 -12.72 11.95
CA GLN A 481 45.51 -13.42 11.17
C GLN A 481 44.94 -14.61 11.96
N ASP A 482 45.71 -15.17 12.90
CA ASP A 482 45.24 -16.21 13.83
C ASP A 482 44.48 -15.61 15.04
N GLU A 483 44.81 -14.39 15.52
CA GLU A 483 44.02 -13.70 16.57
C GLU A 483 42.67 -13.15 16.07
N ALA A 484 42.55 -12.78 14.78
CA ALA A 484 41.28 -12.34 14.19
C ALA A 484 40.35 -13.50 13.76
N SER A 485 40.79 -14.76 13.92
CA SER A 485 39.98 -15.96 13.65
C SER A 485 39.35 -16.58 14.91
N SER A 486 39.65 -16.02 16.10
CA SER A 486 39.26 -16.54 17.42
C SER A 486 38.00 -15.90 18.02
N GLU A 487 37.41 -14.87 17.41
CA GLU A 487 36.14 -14.27 17.85
C GLU A 487 35.09 -14.38 16.75
N MET A 488 34.69 -15.62 16.45
CA MET A 488 33.33 -15.84 15.96
C MET A 488 32.37 -15.56 17.12
N PRO A 489 31.40 -14.65 16.99
CA PRO A 489 30.31 -14.59 17.95
C PRO A 489 29.59 -15.93 17.91
N MET A 490 29.67 -16.67 19.02
CA MET A 490 28.83 -17.83 19.28
C MET A 490 27.37 -17.41 19.05
N VAL A 491 26.79 -17.86 17.94
CA VAL A 491 25.35 -17.98 17.85
C VAL A 491 24.98 -19.05 18.87
N PHE A 492 24.49 -18.60 20.04
CA PHE A 492 23.78 -19.48 20.95
C PHE A 492 22.58 -20.02 20.19
N ALA A 493 22.71 -21.24 19.67
CA ALA A 493 21.56 -22.08 19.43
C ALA A 493 20.86 -22.24 20.79
N TYR A 494 19.81 -21.45 21.00
CA TYR A 494 18.85 -21.76 22.05
C TYR A 494 18.14 -23.05 21.61
N ASP A 495 18.60 -24.17 22.16
CA ASP A 495 17.80 -25.38 22.31
C ASP A 495 16.54 -25.00 23.11
N TYR A 496 15.45 -24.73 22.40
CA TYR A 496 14.15 -24.72 23.03
C TYR A 496 13.74 -26.17 23.28
N PRO A 497 13.38 -26.51 24.53
CA PRO A 497 12.99 -27.87 24.86
C PRO A 497 11.74 -28.25 24.09
N ASP A 498 11.88 -29.38 23.41
CA ASP A 498 10.85 -30.25 22.90
C ASP A 498 9.70 -30.37 23.94
N ARG A 499 8.63 -29.61 23.73
CA ARG A 499 7.32 -29.87 24.35
C ARG A 499 6.32 -30.12 23.24
N GLY A 500 6.39 -31.34 22.72
CA GLY A 500 5.21 -32.04 22.25
C GLY A 500 4.14 -32.06 23.33
N GLY A 501 2.92 -31.66 22.96
CA GLY A 501 1.75 -31.75 23.81
C GLY A 501 0.55 -31.06 23.15
N PRO A 502 -0.48 -31.80 22.71
CA PRO A 502 -1.58 -31.26 21.93
C PRO A 502 -2.55 -30.54 22.86
N PHE A 503 -2.88 -29.28 22.58
CA PHE A 503 -4.07 -28.68 23.18
C PHE A 503 -5.28 -29.00 22.32
N ALA A 504 -5.94 -30.07 22.78
CA ALA A 504 -7.28 -30.46 22.42
C ALA A 504 -8.27 -29.31 22.59
N SER A 505 -9.16 -29.25 21.60
CA SER A 505 -10.50 -28.69 21.65
C SER A 505 -11.18 -28.87 23.01
N LYS A 506 -11.70 -27.77 23.56
CA LYS A 506 -12.88 -27.80 24.42
C LYS A 506 -14.00 -27.03 23.73
N GLU A 507 -14.78 -27.78 22.96
CA GLU A 507 -16.23 -27.62 23.00
C GLU A 507 -16.70 -27.89 24.44
N GLU A 508 -17.60 -27.09 24.97
CA GLU A 508 -18.96 -27.57 25.24
C GLU A 508 -19.89 -26.45 25.80
N PRO A 509 -21.21 -26.67 25.73
CA PRO A 509 -22.23 -25.64 25.54
C PRO A 509 -23.02 -25.33 26.82
N VAL A 510 -23.80 -24.25 26.79
CA VAL A 510 -25.00 -24.09 27.63
C VAL A 510 -26.05 -23.42 26.74
N ALA A 511 -26.91 -24.20 26.10
CA ALA A 511 -28.19 -24.69 26.63
C ALA A 511 -29.21 -23.56 26.86
N SER A 512 -30.04 -23.42 25.83
CA SER A 512 -31.35 -22.79 25.84
C SER A 512 -32.39 -23.69 26.54
N GLU A 513 -33.08 -23.16 27.53
CA GLU A 513 -34.44 -23.50 27.98
C GLU A 513 -34.98 -22.20 28.61
N GLY A 514 -36.20 -21.70 28.41
CA GLY A 514 -37.39 -22.18 27.73
C GLY A 514 -38.58 -21.33 28.23
N ALA A 515 -39.67 -21.34 27.44
CA ALA A 515 -41.06 -20.99 27.78
C ALA A 515 -41.37 -19.52 28.17
N ALA A 516 -42.12 -18.75 27.36
CA ALA A 516 -43.55 -18.85 27.02
C ALA A 516 -44.51 -18.44 28.15
N ALA A 517 -45.13 -17.26 27.98
CA ALA A 517 -46.43 -16.85 28.53
C ALA A 517 -47.07 -15.92 27.47
N SER A 518 -47.98 -16.41 26.61
CA SER A 518 -49.44 -16.54 26.80
C SER A 518 -50.18 -15.19 26.89
N GLU A 519 -50.69 -14.70 25.75
CA GLU A 519 -51.87 -13.81 25.70
C GLU A 519 -52.82 -14.21 24.56
N SER A 520 -53.85 -14.97 24.93
CA SER A 520 -55.28 -14.71 24.72
C SER A 520 -55.75 -13.79 23.57
N ARG A 521 -56.42 -14.39 22.56
CA ARG A 521 -57.76 -14.07 21.98
C ARG A 521 -57.81 -14.68 20.57
N GLY A 522 -58.84 -15.37 20.09
CA GLY A 522 -60.22 -15.46 20.50
C GLY A 522 -61.14 -15.44 19.27
N ASN A 523 -61.33 -16.60 18.65
CA ASN A 523 -62.59 -17.14 18.11
C ASN A 523 -63.38 -16.45 16.97
N LYS A 524 -64.03 -17.33 16.17
CA LYS A 524 -65.08 -17.19 15.13
C LYS A 524 -64.58 -16.90 13.69
N GLY A 525 -64.97 -17.62 12.65
CA GLY A 525 -65.94 -18.72 12.52
C GLY A 525 -66.58 -18.67 11.12
N GLU A 526 -66.83 -19.86 10.57
CA GLU A 526 -67.43 -20.25 9.26
C GLU A 526 -66.52 -20.29 8.04
#